data_AF-A0A453LEB5-F1
#
_entry.id   AF-A0A453LEB5-F1
#
_cell.length_a   1.000
_cell.length_b   1.000
_cell.length_c   1.000
_cell.angle_alpha   90.00
_cell.angle_beta   90.00
_cell.angle_gamma   90.00
#
_symmetry.space_group_name_H-M   'P 1'
#
loop_
_entity.id
_entity.type
_entity.pdbx_description
1 polymer ?
#
loop_
_entity_poly.entity_id
_entity_poly.type
_entity_poly.pdbx_seq_one_letter_code
_entity_poly.pdbx_strand_id
1 'polypeptide(L)'
;LPESSLLKLDSICRSANIVLVAARSYGLTGLVRVSIKEHCVIESKPDHSLDDLRLHNPWPELKQFAKSIDICDKDPVVHKHTPYIVILVRLAEKWADAHDGQLPSTRQEKREFKDLIRAHMLNVDEDNYKEAVESSYKVSVTPGISDEIRQIIDDSSSEVNFSSSDFWVLVASLKEFIANEGNGELPLEGTIPDMTSLTEYYVSLQKIYQAKAESDCLAIEHRVKSILRRIGRDPDSISRACIKTFCKNTRKLKVCRYRSMEEEFSSPVLSEVKKYFADEDSCFAMNFYVLLRAVDRLAANYSRLPGIFDSEIGEDVPRLKEAAVSVLSDMGLKGSSLSEDLIAEVCRFAGAEIHPVAAFIGGVASQEVIKLVTKQFVPLNGTFIFNGIDLKSQVLAL
;
A
#
# COMPACT_ATOMS: atom_id res chain seq x y z
N LEU A 1 27.16 11.97 4.38
CA LEU A 1 27.34 12.00 5.85
C LEU A 1 28.00 10.70 6.27
N PRO A 2 29.02 10.70 7.15
CA PRO A 2 29.60 9.48 7.68
C PRO A 2 28.56 8.64 8.46
N GLU A 3 28.71 7.32 8.42
CA GLU A 3 27.84 6.34 9.11
C GLU A 3 27.58 6.70 10.59
N SER A 4 28.62 7.05 11.36
CA SER A 4 28.48 7.40 12.79
C SER A 4 27.61 8.64 13.04
N SER A 5 27.70 9.63 12.15
CA SER A 5 26.89 10.85 12.24
C SER A 5 25.44 10.57 11.85
N LEU A 6 25.24 9.71 10.84
CA LEU A 6 23.92 9.30 10.38
C LEU A 6 23.16 8.52 11.47
N LEU A 7 23.82 7.56 12.14
CA LEU A 7 23.24 6.81 13.27
C LEU A 7 22.84 7.73 14.43
N LYS A 8 23.72 8.68 14.77
CA LYS A 8 23.42 9.67 15.82
C LYS A 8 22.22 10.54 15.45
N LEU A 9 22.14 10.98 14.19
CA LEU A 9 21.02 11.78 13.71
C LEU A 9 19.71 10.98 13.71
N ASP A 10 19.73 9.72 13.25
CA ASP A 10 18.57 8.81 13.28
C ASP A 10 18.01 8.66 14.70
N SER A 11 18.88 8.39 15.67
CA SER A 11 18.50 8.27 17.09
C SER A 11 17.84 9.54 17.62
N ILE A 12 18.42 10.71 17.33
CA ILE A 12 17.86 12.01 17.73
C ILE A 12 16.49 12.23 17.09
N CYS A 13 16.37 12.07 15.76
CA CYS A 13 15.13 12.24 15.02
C CYS A 13 14.03 11.30 15.53
N ARG A 14 14.35 10.01 15.76
CA ARG A 14 13.40 9.03 16.30
C ARG A 14 12.93 9.36 17.72
N SER A 15 13.82 9.86 18.58
CA SER A 15 13.44 10.28 19.94
C SER A 15 12.49 11.49 19.93
N ALA A 16 12.68 12.40 18.97
CA ALA A 16 11.85 13.57 18.77
C ALA A 16 10.62 13.33 17.87
N ASN A 17 10.41 12.10 17.37
CA ASN A 17 9.37 11.77 16.40
C ASN A 17 9.42 12.62 15.10
N ILE A 18 10.64 12.91 14.64
CA ILE A 18 10.93 13.64 13.41
C ILE A 18 11.26 12.62 12.32
N VAL A 19 10.70 12.83 11.13
CA VAL A 19 10.98 12.03 9.94
C VAL A 19 12.38 12.36 9.41
N LEU A 20 13.20 11.34 9.18
CA LEU A 20 14.50 11.48 8.53
C LEU A 20 14.48 10.78 7.17
N VAL A 21 14.89 11.46 6.10
CA VAL A 21 15.14 10.85 4.80
C VAL A 21 16.61 11.08 4.45
N ALA A 22 17.37 9.99 4.37
CA ALA A 22 18.78 10.02 3.98
C ALA A 22 18.90 9.67 2.50
N ALA A 23 19.58 10.51 1.73
CA ALA A 23 19.88 10.26 0.33
C ALA A 23 21.38 10.40 0.09
N ARG A 24 21.95 9.53 -0.75
CA ARG A 24 23.37 9.57 -1.12
C ARG A 24 23.51 9.23 -2.60
N SER A 25 24.34 10.00 -3.31
CA SER A 25 24.88 9.62 -4.61
C SER A 25 26.38 9.31 -4.44
N TYR A 26 26.86 8.24 -5.09
CA TYR A 26 28.25 7.83 -5.05
C TYR A 26 28.62 7.12 -6.37
N GLY A 27 29.32 7.83 -7.24
CA GLY A 27 29.62 7.40 -8.61
C GLY A 27 28.34 7.09 -9.40
N LEU A 28 28.26 5.87 -9.92
CA LEU A 28 27.08 5.37 -10.64
C LEU A 28 26.08 4.63 -9.74
N THR A 29 26.17 4.73 -8.41
CA THR A 29 25.16 4.20 -7.49
C THR A 29 24.56 5.30 -6.62
N GLY A 30 23.41 5.03 -6.03
CA GLY A 30 22.83 5.89 -5.02
C GLY A 30 21.86 5.15 -4.10
N LEU A 31 21.57 5.76 -2.97
CA LEU A 31 20.68 5.20 -1.96
C LEU A 31 19.67 6.24 -1.47
N VAL A 32 18.48 5.76 -1.10
CA VAL A 32 17.48 6.53 -0.35
C VAL A 32 16.98 5.67 0.80
N ARG A 33 17.03 6.19 2.03
CA ARG A 33 16.54 5.52 3.23
C ARG A 33 15.63 6.44 4.03
N VAL A 34 14.37 6.02 4.19
CA VAL A 34 13.37 6.69 5.02
C VAL A 34 13.41 6.11 6.43
N SER A 35 13.63 6.91 7.47
CA SER A 35 13.55 6.48 8.87
C SER A 35 12.48 7.24 9.65
N ILE A 36 11.52 6.48 10.15
CA ILE A 36 10.42 6.91 11.03
C ILE A 36 9.95 5.70 11.84
N LYS A 37 9.43 5.88 13.06
CA LYS A 37 8.94 4.73 13.86
C LYS A 37 7.73 4.06 13.20
N GLU A 38 6.71 4.86 12.93
CA GLU A 38 5.44 4.43 12.37
C GLU A 38 4.90 5.52 11.45
N HIS A 39 4.38 5.12 10.29
CA HIS A 39 3.70 5.98 9.35
C HIS A 39 2.36 5.37 8.96
N CYS A 40 1.27 6.05 9.32
CA CYS A 40 -0.09 5.60 9.03
C CYS A 40 -0.65 6.36 7.83
N VAL A 41 -1.14 5.61 6.84
CA VAL A 41 -1.63 6.11 5.55
C VAL A 41 -3.11 5.76 5.43
N ILE A 42 -3.93 6.78 5.20
CA ILE A 42 -5.36 6.61 4.89
C ILE A 42 -5.53 6.46 3.39
N GLU A 43 -4.93 7.35 2.60
CA GLU A 43 -5.08 7.37 1.13
C GLU A 43 -3.89 6.69 0.44
N SER A 44 -3.80 5.36 0.55
CA SER A 44 -2.67 4.60 -0.01
C SER A 44 -2.66 4.51 -1.54
N LYS A 45 -3.81 4.77 -2.20
CA LYS A 45 -3.99 4.81 -3.65
C LYS A 45 -3.39 3.58 -4.36
N PRO A 46 -3.91 2.37 -4.09
CA PRO A 46 -3.43 1.16 -4.76
C PRO A 46 -3.71 1.23 -6.27
N ASP A 47 -2.81 0.68 -7.08
CA ASP A 47 -2.96 0.65 -8.55
C ASP A 47 -4.19 -0.15 -8.99
N HIS A 48 -4.55 -1.16 -8.20
CA HIS A 48 -5.72 -1.99 -8.42
C HIS A 48 -6.58 -2.02 -7.15
N SER A 49 -7.81 -1.53 -7.26
CA SER A 49 -8.83 -1.67 -6.22
C SER A 49 -10.09 -2.28 -6.81
N LEU A 50 -10.69 -3.22 -6.08
CA LEU A 50 -12.00 -3.76 -6.43
C LEU A 50 -13.09 -2.78 -5.98
N ASP A 51 -14.10 -2.60 -6.83
CA ASP A 51 -15.27 -1.78 -6.50
C ASP A 51 -16.07 -2.41 -5.35
N ASP A 52 -16.43 -1.60 -4.34
CA ASP A 52 -17.29 -2.05 -3.24
C ASP A 52 -18.77 -1.98 -3.62
N LEU A 53 -19.21 -2.88 -4.50
CA LEU A 53 -20.58 -2.90 -5.02
C LEU A 53 -21.60 -3.58 -4.10
N ARG A 54 -21.15 -4.37 -3.11
CA ARG A 54 -22.01 -5.17 -2.20
C ARG A 54 -23.03 -6.06 -2.92
N LEU A 55 -22.71 -6.59 -4.09
CA LEU A 55 -23.65 -7.46 -4.83
C LEU A 55 -23.88 -8.82 -4.15
N HIS A 56 -22.93 -9.26 -3.32
CA HIS A 56 -23.08 -10.45 -2.48
C HIS A 56 -24.09 -10.25 -1.34
N ASN A 57 -24.30 -9.01 -0.91
CA ASN A 57 -25.22 -8.66 0.18
C ASN A 57 -25.79 -7.25 -0.01
N PRO A 58 -26.70 -7.04 -1.00
CA PRO A 58 -27.23 -5.73 -1.27
C PRO A 58 -28.18 -5.28 -0.14
N TRP A 59 -28.04 -4.04 0.30
CA TRP A 59 -28.86 -3.47 1.36
C TRP A 59 -30.27 -3.10 0.83
N PRO A 60 -31.26 -2.88 1.72
CA PRO A 60 -32.68 -2.78 1.32
C PRO A 60 -32.96 -1.76 0.21
N GLU A 61 -32.34 -0.59 0.27
CA GLU A 61 -32.54 0.49 -0.68
C GLU A 61 -32.01 0.15 -2.09
N LEU A 62 -30.87 -0.55 -2.17
CA LEU A 62 -30.34 -1.04 -3.45
C LEU A 62 -31.25 -2.12 -4.05
N LYS A 63 -31.74 -3.06 -3.22
CA LYS A 63 -32.72 -4.08 -3.64
C LYS A 63 -34.02 -3.44 -4.13
N GLN A 64 -34.52 -2.43 -3.43
CA GLN A 64 -35.75 -1.73 -3.79
C GLN A 64 -35.61 -0.99 -5.13
N PHE A 65 -34.50 -0.28 -5.33
CA PHE A 65 -34.22 0.38 -6.60
C PHE A 65 -34.11 -0.62 -7.74
N ALA A 66 -33.36 -1.71 -7.55
CA ALA A 66 -33.26 -2.76 -8.57
C ALA A 66 -34.63 -3.34 -8.94
N LYS A 67 -35.52 -3.56 -7.95
CA LYS A 67 -36.90 -4.05 -8.16
C LYS A 67 -37.80 -3.07 -8.91
N SER A 68 -37.50 -1.77 -8.87
CA SER A 68 -38.28 -0.75 -9.57
C SER A 68 -38.06 -0.76 -11.09
N ILE A 69 -37.00 -1.42 -11.57
CA ILE A 69 -36.65 -1.50 -12.98
C ILE A 69 -37.01 -2.90 -13.49
N ASP A 70 -37.78 -2.95 -14.58
CA ASP A 70 -38.10 -4.19 -15.27
C ASP A 70 -36.95 -4.59 -16.20
N ILE A 71 -36.22 -5.65 -15.84
CA ILE A 71 -35.14 -6.20 -16.68
C ILE A 71 -35.67 -6.98 -17.89
N CYS A 72 -36.98 -7.19 -17.98
CA CYS A 72 -37.66 -7.83 -19.12
C CYS A 72 -38.40 -6.81 -20.00
N ASP A 73 -38.11 -5.51 -19.85
CA ASP A 73 -38.71 -4.45 -20.67
C ASP A 73 -38.46 -4.71 -22.15
N LYS A 74 -39.51 -4.54 -22.96
CA LYS A 74 -39.46 -4.74 -24.40
C LYS A 74 -39.00 -3.50 -25.15
N ASP A 75 -38.90 -2.35 -24.48
CA ASP A 75 -38.29 -1.16 -25.05
C ASP A 75 -36.76 -1.40 -25.20
N PRO A 76 -36.25 -1.47 -26.44
CA PRO A 76 -34.83 -1.76 -26.67
C PRO A 76 -33.91 -0.68 -26.12
N VAL A 77 -34.37 0.57 -25.98
CA VAL A 77 -33.57 1.66 -25.40
C VAL A 77 -33.42 1.44 -23.91
N VAL A 78 -34.52 1.19 -23.19
CA VAL A 78 -34.49 0.97 -21.73
C VAL A 78 -33.71 -0.29 -21.39
N HIS A 79 -33.94 -1.38 -22.13
CA HIS A 79 -33.27 -2.66 -21.92
C HIS A 79 -31.74 -2.55 -22.09
N LYS A 80 -31.26 -1.91 -23.17
CA LYS A 80 -29.82 -1.70 -23.46
C LYS A 80 -29.11 -0.77 -22.50
N HIS A 81 -29.85 0.09 -21.80
CA HIS A 81 -29.31 1.12 -20.92
C HIS A 81 -29.70 0.88 -19.45
N THR A 82 -30.10 -0.35 -19.10
CA THR A 82 -30.27 -0.77 -17.71
C THR A 82 -28.90 -1.08 -17.11
N PRO A 83 -28.50 -0.45 -15.98
CA PRO A 83 -27.16 -0.65 -15.42
C PRO A 83 -26.89 -2.11 -15.07
N TYR A 84 -25.68 -2.61 -15.35
CA TYR A 84 -25.33 -4.01 -15.08
C TYR A 84 -25.49 -4.40 -13.60
N ILE A 85 -25.31 -3.46 -12.67
CA ILE A 85 -25.55 -3.67 -11.22
C ILE A 85 -26.99 -4.08 -10.97
N VAL A 86 -27.96 -3.42 -11.60
CA VAL A 86 -29.39 -3.73 -11.47
C VAL A 86 -29.67 -5.12 -12.04
N ILE A 87 -29.13 -5.43 -13.22
CA ILE A 87 -29.25 -6.75 -13.86
C ILE A 87 -28.74 -7.84 -12.91
N LEU A 88 -27.54 -7.65 -12.35
CA LEU A 88 -26.93 -8.62 -11.44
C LEU A 88 -27.73 -8.80 -10.15
N VAL A 89 -28.21 -7.72 -9.51
CA VAL A 89 -29.03 -7.82 -8.30
C VAL A 89 -30.32 -8.59 -8.59
N ARG A 90 -31.01 -8.29 -9.69
CA ARG A 90 -32.30 -8.93 -10.03
C ARG A 90 -32.15 -10.40 -10.40
N LEU A 91 -31.13 -10.73 -11.19
CA LEU A 91 -30.87 -12.11 -11.58
C LEU A 91 -30.30 -12.93 -10.40
N ALA A 92 -29.54 -12.32 -9.50
CA ALA A 92 -29.08 -12.96 -8.27
C ALA A 92 -30.25 -13.28 -7.33
N GLU A 93 -31.24 -12.39 -7.19
CA GLU A 93 -32.49 -12.68 -6.45
C GLU A 93 -33.23 -13.86 -7.09
N LYS A 94 -33.43 -13.83 -8.41
CA LYS A 94 -34.10 -14.92 -9.15
C LYS A 94 -33.36 -16.25 -9.01
N TRP A 95 -32.03 -16.21 -9.02
CA TRP A 95 -31.19 -17.39 -8.77
C TRP A 95 -31.41 -17.92 -7.35
N ALA A 96 -31.33 -17.05 -6.35
CA ALA A 96 -31.50 -17.41 -4.94
C ALA A 96 -32.88 -18.02 -4.67
N ASP A 97 -33.95 -17.47 -5.27
CA ASP A 97 -35.32 -18.01 -5.16
C ASP A 97 -35.42 -19.46 -5.68
N ALA A 98 -34.60 -19.84 -6.67
CA ALA A 98 -34.54 -21.19 -7.22
C ALA A 98 -33.56 -22.13 -6.49
N HIS A 99 -32.75 -21.62 -5.57
CA HIS A 99 -31.66 -22.35 -4.91
C HIS A 99 -31.66 -22.11 -3.38
N ASP A 100 -32.83 -22.14 -2.75
CA ASP A 100 -32.99 -22.04 -1.28
C ASP A 100 -32.29 -20.82 -0.65
N GLY A 101 -32.31 -19.68 -1.35
CA GLY A 101 -31.69 -18.43 -0.90
C GLY A 101 -30.17 -18.36 -1.12
N GLN A 102 -29.55 -19.37 -1.74
CA GLN A 102 -28.09 -19.41 -1.96
C GLN A 102 -27.70 -18.69 -3.25
N LEU A 103 -26.60 -17.94 -3.18
CA LEU A 103 -25.97 -17.33 -4.36
C LEU A 103 -25.06 -18.34 -5.09
N PRO A 104 -24.77 -18.13 -6.38
CA PRO A 104 -23.88 -19.01 -7.13
C PRO A 104 -22.50 -19.06 -6.45
N SER A 105 -22.03 -20.25 -6.08
CA SER A 105 -20.82 -20.44 -5.29
C SER A 105 -19.79 -21.30 -6.01
N THR A 106 -20.24 -22.43 -6.59
CA THR A 106 -19.37 -23.38 -7.28
C THR A 106 -18.99 -22.88 -8.67
N ARG A 107 -17.93 -23.46 -9.26
CA ARG A 107 -17.53 -23.13 -10.64
C ARG A 107 -18.65 -23.43 -11.65
N GLN A 108 -19.43 -24.48 -11.38
CA GLN A 108 -20.56 -24.87 -12.21
C GLN A 108 -21.72 -23.87 -12.08
N GLU A 109 -22.12 -23.54 -10.85
CA GLU A 109 -23.16 -22.54 -10.59
C GLU A 109 -22.79 -21.17 -11.16
N LYS A 110 -21.52 -20.74 -11.02
CA LYS A 110 -21.03 -19.48 -11.61
C LYS A 110 -21.13 -19.48 -13.14
N ARG A 111 -20.95 -20.64 -13.78
CA ARG A 111 -21.11 -20.78 -15.23
C ARG A 111 -22.59 -20.71 -15.61
N GLU A 112 -23.43 -21.44 -14.91
CA GLU A 112 -24.88 -21.43 -15.11
C GLU A 112 -25.49 -20.05 -14.88
N PHE A 113 -25.01 -19.31 -13.88
CA PHE A 113 -25.41 -17.93 -13.65
C PHE A 113 -25.00 -17.00 -14.79
N LYS A 114 -23.80 -17.20 -15.38
CA LYS A 114 -23.41 -16.47 -16.60
C LYS A 114 -24.31 -16.80 -17.78
N ASP A 115 -24.70 -18.06 -17.92
CA ASP A 115 -25.61 -18.50 -18.97
C ASP A 115 -27.03 -17.93 -18.74
N LEU A 116 -27.47 -17.82 -17.49
CA LEU A 116 -28.71 -17.13 -17.11
C LEU A 116 -28.69 -15.66 -17.53
N ILE A 117 -27.59 -14.94 -17.28
CA ILE A 117 -27.44 -13.54 -17.71
C ILE A 117 -27.53 -13.45 -19.24
N ARG A 118 -26.81 -14.31 -19.96
CA ARG A 118 -26.83 -14.33 -21.45
C ARG A 118 -28.21 -14.65 -22.01
N ALA A 119 -28.99 -15.49 -21.33
CA ALA A 119 -30.34 -15.84 -21.77
C ALA A 119 -31.34 -14.67 -21.67
N HIS A 120 -31.06 -13.64 -20.86
CA HIS A 120 -31.87 -12.42 -20.78
C HIS A 120 -31.43 -11.34 -21.79
N MET A 121 -30.33 -11.57 -22.49
CA MET A 121 -29.85 -10.68 -23.55
C MET A 121 -30.75 -10.84 -24.80
N LEU A 122 -31.30 -9.75 -25.31
CA LEU A 122 -32.19 -9.75 -26.48
C LEU A 122 -31.40 -9.64 -27.80
N ASN A 123 -30.27 -8.94 -27.78
CA ASN A 123 -29.44 -8.68 -28.95
C ASN A 123 -27.95 -8.87 -28.64
N VAL A 124 -27.12 -9.11 -29.66
CA VAL A 124 -25.67 -9.33 -29.48
C VAL A 124 -24.92 -8.04 -29.08
N ASP A 125 -25.52 -6.88 -29.34
CA ASP A 125 -24.95 -5.55 -29.12
C ASP A 125 -25.37 -4.89 -27.79
N GLU A 126 -25.74 -5.69 -26.78
CA GLU A 126 -26.13 -5.19 -25.45
C GLU A 126 -24.93 -5.16 -24.49
N ASP A 127 -24.18 -4.06 -24.51
CA ASP A 127 -22.95 -3.92 -23.74
C ASP A 127 -23.17 -3.98 -22.22
N ASN A 128 -24.31 -3.50 -21.71
CA ASN A 128 -24.69 -3.65 -20.30
C ASN A 128 -24.80 -5.12 -19.83
N TYR A 129 -25.29 -6.02 -20.69
CA TYR A 129 -25.32 -7.46 -20.39
C TYR A 129 -23.95 -8.11 -20.50
N LYS A 130 -23.09 -7.65 -21.43
CA LYS A 130 -21.68 -8.08 -21.48
C LYS A 130 -20.94 -7.67 -20.21
N GLU A 131 -21.09 -6.42 -19.77
CA GLU A 131 -20.59 -5.91 -18.49
C GLU A 131 -21.09 -6.76 -17.31
N ALA A 132 -22.38 -7.14 -17.31
CA ALA A 132 -22.95 -8.01 -16.29
C ALA A 132 -22.30 -9.40 -16.28
N VAL A 133 -22.07 -10.02 -17.44
CA VAL A 133 -21.39 -11.32 -17.55
C VAL A 133 -19.93 -11.25 -17.07
N GLU A 134 -19.22 -10.16 -17.40
CA GLU A 134 -17.85 -9.93 -16.96
C GLU A 134 -17.77 -9.71 -15.45
N SER A 135 -18.72 -8.95 -14.89
CA SER A 135 -18.80 -8.63 -13.47
C SER A 135 -19.57 -9.64 -12.62
N SER A 136 -20.08 -10.72 -13.21
CA SER A 136 -20.97 -11.66 -12.51
C SER A 136 -20.34 -12.33 -11.29
N TYR A 137 -19.00 -12.47 -11.30
CA TYR A 137 -18.25 -13.02 -10.18
C TYR A 137 -18.40 -12.18 -8.90
N LYS A 138 -18.68 -10.87 -9.01
CA LYS A 138 -18.88 -9.95 -7.88
C LYS A 138 -20.14 -10.29 -7.06
N VAL A 139 -21.10 -11.04 -7.62
CA VAL A 139 -22.27 -11.55 -6.88
C VAL A 139 -21.85 -12.64 -5.89
N SER A 140 -20.91 -13.49 -6.31
CA SER A 140 -20.47 -14.66 -5.53
C SER A 140 -19.30 -14.37 -4.58
N VAL A 141 -18.56 -13.29 -4.84
CA VAL A 141 -17.35 -12.96 -4.08
C VAL A 141 -17.72 -11.97 -2.98
N THR A 142 -17.65 -12.44 -1.74
CA THR A 142 -17.64 -11.57 -0.57
C THR A 142 -16.26 -10.92 -0.48
N PRO A 143 -16.12 -9.59 -0.62
CA PRO A 143 -14.81 -8.94 -0.54
C PRO A 143 -14.12 -9.17 0.82
N GLY A 144 -14.91 -9.39 1.87
CA GLY A 144 -14.42 -9.59 3.23
C GLY A 144 -13.60 -8.40 3.74
N ILE A 145 -12.94 -8.63 4.87
CA ILE A 145 -11.88 -7.75 5.40
C ILE A 145 -10.57 -8.47 5.09
N SER A 146 -9.65 -7.82 4.38
CA SER A 146 -8.34 -8.39 4.06
C SER A 146 -7.51 -8.60 5.32
N ASP A 147 -6.57 -9.54 5.29
CA ASP A 147 -5.73 -9.85 6.45
C ASP A 147 -4.91 -8.65 6.90
N GLU A 148 -4.46 -7.80 5.97
CA GLU A 148 -3.76 -6.55 6.28
C GLU A 148 -4.65 -5.59 7.10
N ILE A 149 -5.91 -5.41 6.71
CA ILE A 149 -6.84 -4.53 7.43
C ILE A 149 -7.23 -5.16 8.78
N ARG A 150 -7.39 -6.49 8.85
CA ARG A 150 -7.59 -7.19 10.13
C ARG A 150 -6.42 -6.96 11.08
N GLN A 151 -5.18 -7.10 10.61
CA GLN A 151 -3.99 -6.81 11.42
C GLN A 151 -3.99 -5.40 11.96
N ILE A 152 -4.42 -4.40 11.19
CA ILE A 152 -4.55 -3.01 11.67
C ILE A 152 -5.66 -2.88 12.73
N ILE A 153 -6.82 -3.51 12.51
CA ILE A 153 -7.95 -3.45 13.45
C ILE A 153 -7.64 -4.16 14.78
N ASP A 154 -6.87 -5.24 14.72
CA ASP A 154 -6.49 -6.06 15.87
C ASP A 154 -5.14 -5.65 16.49
N ASP A 155 -4.50 -4.62 15.93
CA ASP A 155 -3.27 -4.08 16.49
C ASP A 155 -3.51 -3.51 17.89
N SER A 156 -2.55 -3.72 18.80
CA SER A 156 -2.58 -3.16 20.16
C SER A 156 -2.73 -1.63 20.18
N SER A 157 -2.28 -0.93 19.14
CA SER A 157 -2.41 0.53 19.03
C SER A 157 -3.86 0.99 18.86
N SER A 158 -4.78 0.09 18.52
CA SER A 158 -6.23 0.33 18.52
C SER A 158 -6.83 0.41 19.93
N GLU A 159 -6.10 -0.02 20.96
CA GLU A 159 -6.44 0.19 22.37
C GLU A 159 -6.07 1.62 22.79
N VAL A 160 -6.93 2.56 22.40
CA VAL A 160 -6.62 3.98 22.47
C VAL A 160 -6.68 4.57 23.88
N ASN A 161 -5.81 5.55 24.11
CA ASN A 161 -5.73 6.37 25.30
C ASN A 161 -5.55 7.85 24.93
N PHE A 162 -5.39 8.75 25.92
CA PHE A 162 -5.28 10.19 25.71
C PHE A 162 -4.15 10.60 24.73
N SER A 163 -3.05 9.83 24.67
CA SER A 163 -1.90 10.11 23.81
C SER A 163 -1.97 9.48 22.40
N SER A 164 -3.00 8.68 22.12
CA SER A 164 -3.16 8.00 20.84
C SER A 164 -3.38 8.99 19.69
N SER A 165 -2.83 8.67 18.53
CA SER A 165 -2.99 9.46 17.31
C SER A 165 -4.42 9.38 16.77
N ASP A 166 -4.82 10.38 15.99
CA ASP A 166 -6.15 10.43 15.37
C ASP A 166 -6.42 9.22 14.48
N PHE A 167 -5.39 8.73 13.79
CA PHE A 167 -5.49 7.51 12.98
C PHE A 167 -5.94 6.31 13.81
N TRP A 168 -5.32 6.09 14.97
CA TRP A 168 -5.67 4.95 15.82
C TRP A 168 -7.02 5.11 16.50
N VAL A 169 -7.45 6.35 16.80
CA VAL A 169 -8.84 6.63 17.22
C VAL A 169 -9.84 6.28 16.12
N LEU A 170 -9.54 6.60 14.87
CA LEU A 170 -10.37 6.21 13.72
C LEU A 170 -10.42 4.69 13.55
N VAL A 171 -9.28 3.99 13.67
CA VAL A 171 -9.24 2.51 13.63
C VAL A 171 -10.05 1.88 14.78
N ALA A 172 -9.95 2.42 16.00
CA ALA A 172 -10.76 1.97 17.12
C ALA A 172 -12.26 2.16 16.86
N SER A 173 -12.65 3.31 16.27
CA SER A 173 -14.04 3.57 15.89
C SER A 173 -14.53 2.63 14.78
N LEU A 174 -13.64 2.26 13.84
CA LEU A 174 -13.91 1.29 12.79
C LEU A 174 -14.15 -0.10 13.37
N LYS A 175 -13.33 -0.53 14.33
CA LYS A 175 -13.51 -1.79 15.05
C LYS A 175 -14.89 -1.88 15.70
N GLU A 176 -15.28 -0.82 16.40
CA GLU A 176 -16.60 -0.74 17.01
C GLU A 176 -17.74 -0.68 15.96
N PHE A 177 -17.55 -0.01 14.81
CA PHE A 177 -18.52 0.01 13.71
C PHE A 177 -18.76 -1.38 13.13
N ILE A 178 -17.68 -2.11 12.81
CA ILE A 178 -17.75 -3.46 12.23
C ILE A 178 -18.56 -4.40 13.13
N ALA A 179 -18.35 -4.32 14.45
CA ALA A 179 -19.03 -5.17 15.43
C ALA A 179 -20.52 -4.82 15.63
N ASN A 180 -20.96 -3.64 15.19
CA ASN A 180 -22.29 -3.12 15.43
C ASN A 180 -23.01 -2.79 14.10
N GLU A 181 -23.00 -1.54 13.63
CA GLU A 181 -23.76 -1.09 12.46
C GLU A 181 -23.27 -1.74 11.15
N GLY A 182 -21.98 -2.09 11.09
CA GLY A 182 -21.35 -2.68 9.91
C GLY A 182 -21.68 -4.15 9.69
N ASN A 183 -22.25 -4.86 10.68
CA ASN A 183 -22.57 -6.29 10.60
C ASN A 183 -21.41 -7.16 10.07
N GLY A 184 -20.20 -6.90 10.55
CA GLY A 184 -18.99 -7.61 10.11
C GLY A 184 -18.34 -7.05 8.85
N GLU A 185 -18.88 -5.99 8.24
CA GLU A 185 -18.32 -5.34 7.07
C GLU A 185 -17.79 -3.92 7.37
N LEU A 186 -16.87 -3.46 6.53
CA LEU A 186 -16.33 -2.10 6.53
C LEU A 186 -17.41 -1.09 6.09
N PRO A 187 -17.27 0.22 6.39
CA PRO A 187 -18.17 1.24 5.84
C PRO A 187 -18.09 1.25 4.31
N LEU A 188 -19.21 1.54 3.66
CA LEU A 188 -19.28 1.58 2.19
C LEU A 188 -18.44 2.74 1.63
N GLU A 189 -17.67 2.48 0.56
CA GLU A 189 -16.87 3.53 -0.11
C GLU A 189 -17.76 4.61 -0.77
N GLY A 190 -18.94 4.21 -1.25
CA GLY A 190 -19.95 5.10 -1.82
C GLY A 190 -19.72 5.51 -3.27
N THR A 191 -18.65 5.03 -3.90
CA THR A 191 -18.37 5.23 -5.33
C THR A 191 -18.73 3.99 -6.15
N ILE A 192 -19.20 4.20 -7.37
CA ILE A 192 -19.48 3.16 -8.36
C ILE A 192 -18.68 3.44 -9.64
N PRO A 193 -18.25 2.41 -10.40
CA PRO A 193 -17.55 2.59 -11.66
C PRO A 193 -18.47 3.21 -12.72
N ASP A 194 -17.88 3.65 -13.83
CA ASP A 194 -18.66 3.98 -15.03
C ASP A 194 -19.28 2.70 -15.62
N MET A 195 -20.42 2.84 -16.31
CA MET A 195 -21.13 1.71 -16.91
C MET A 195 -22.13 2.13 -17.98
N THR A 196 -22.47 1.20 -18.86
CA THR A 196 -23.51 1.40 -19.88
C THR A 196 -24.89 1.55 -19.21
N SER A 197 -25.42 2.77 -19.17
CA SER A 197 -26.70 3.06 -18.54
C SER A 197 -27.37 4.36 -19.00
N LEU A 198 -28.69 4.50 -18.77
CA LEU A 198 -29.38 5.77 -18.84
C LEU A 198 -28.83 6.70 -17.76
N THR A 199 -28.67 7.98 -18.09
CA THR A 199 -28.19 8.99 -17.15
C THR A 199 -29.02 9.03 -15.87
N GLU A 200 -30.34 8.90 -15.97
CA GLU A 200 -31.25 8.93 -14.81
C GLU A 200 -31.06 7.71 -13.89
N TYR A 201 -30.87 6.51 -14.46
CA TYR A 201 -30.61 5.29 -13.70
C TYR A 201 -29.25 5.33 -13.03
N TYR A 202 -28.21 5.75 -13.77
CA TYR A 202 -26.87 5.91 -13.22
C TYR A 202 -26.82 6.91 -12.05
N VAL A 203 -27.42 8.09 -12.23
CA VAL A 203 -27.45 9.13 -11.18
C VAL A 203 -28.25 8.66 -9.96
N SER A 204 -29.36 7.96 -10.16
CA SER A 204 -30.16 7.41 -9.06
C SER A 204 -29.40 6.34 -8.28
N LEU A 205 -28.73 5.43 -9.00
CA LEU A 205 -27.88 4.40 -8.41
C LEU A 205 -26.72 5.02 -7.63
N GLN A 206 -26.04 6.01 -8.20
CA GLN A 206 -24.95 6.73 -7.54
C GLN A 206 -25.41 7.37 -6.22
N LYS A 207 -26.59 8.02 -6.20
CA LYS A 207 -27.17 8.62 -4.99
C LYS A 207 -27.45 7.57 -3.91
N ILE A 208 -27.89 6.37 -4.28
CA ILE A 208 -28.14 5.27 -3.32
C ILE A 208 -26.84 4.83 -2.63
N TYR A 209 -25.76 4.63 -3.39
CA TYR A 209 -24.44 4.30 -2.81
C TYR A 209 -23.90 5.44 -1.93
N GLN A 210 -24.02 6.69 -2.38
CA GLN A 210 -23.60 7.86 -1.61
C GLN A 210 -24.38 8.01 -0.31
N ALA A 211 -25.70 7.78 -0.33
CA ALA A 211 -26.54 7.86 0.87
C ALA A 211 -26.17 6.79 1.90
N LYS A 212 -25.90 5.56 1.45
CA LYS A 212 -25.45 4.49 2.35
C LYS A 212 -24.07 4.79 2.94
N ALA A 213 -23.12 5.25 2.13
CA ALA A 213 -21.80 5.65 2.62
C ALA A 213 -21.86 6.82 3.61
N GLU A 214 -22.76 7.78 3.40
CA GLU A 214 -22.98 8.89 4.34
C GLU A 214 -23.58 8.39 5.66
N SER A 215 -24.54 7.46 5.60
CA SER A 215 -25.09 6.82 6.81
C SER A 215 -24.02 6.07 7.62
N ASP A 216 -23.15 5.30 6.95
CA ASP A 216 -22.03 4.61 7.60
C ASP A 216 -21.02 5.60 8.20
N CYS A 217 -20.75 6.70 7.49
CA CYS A 217 -19.88 7.77 7.97
C CYS A 217 -20.42 8.46 9.23
N LEU A 218 -21.73 8.68 9.31
CA LEU A 218 -22.38 9.24 10.51
C LEU A 218 -22.28 8.31 11.72
N ALA A 219 -22.43 6.99 11.50
CA ALA A 219 -22.25 6.00 12.55
C ALA A 219 -20.81 6.00 13.08
N ILE A 220 -19.82 6.05 12.19
CA ILE A 220 -18.41 6.18 12.58
C ILE A 220 -18.15 7.50 13.31
N GLU A 221 -18.70 8.63 12.84
CA GLU A 221 -18.56 9.92 13.51
C GLU A 221 -19.06 9.88 14.96
N HIS A 222 -20.20 9.23 15.21
CA HIS A 222 -20.72 9.05 16.55
C HIS A 222 -19.75 8.25 17.44
N ARG A 223 -19.16 7.19 16.90
CA ARG A 223 -18.17 6.36 17.60
C ARG A 223 -16.89 7.11 17.90
N VAL A 224 -16.36 7.85 16.93
CA VAL A 224 -15.19 8.72 17.12
C VAL A 224 -15.42 9.69 18.27
N LYS A 225 -16.57 10.39 18.28
CA LYS A 225 -16.94 11.32 19.34
C LYS A 225 -17.07 10.63 20.71
N SER A 226 -17.67 9.45 20.76
CA SER A 226 -17.79 8.65 21.98
C SER A 226 -16.41 8.24 22.53
N ILE A 227 -15.53 7.74 21.66
CA ILE A 227 -14.17 7.32 22.02
C ILE A 227 -13.35 8.51 22.52
N LEU A 228 -13.38 9.65 21.82
CA LEU A 228 -12.68 10.87 22.23
C LEU A 228 -13.09 11.33 23.63
N ARG A 229 -14.40 11.32 23.95
CA ARG A 229 -14.90 11.59 25.31
C ARG A 229 -14.35 10.61 26.33
N ARG A 230 -14.36 9.31 26.01
CA ARG A 230 -13.87 8.24 26.90
C ARG A 230 -12.38 8.40 27.24
N ILE A 231 -11.57 8.80 26.27
CA ILE A 231 -10.12 9.00 26.47
C ILE A 231 -9.75 10.41 26.94
N GLY A 232 -10.73 11.28 27.22
CA GLY A 232 -10.51 12.63 27.74
C GLY A 232 -10.04 13.66 26.71
N ARG A 233 -10.25 13.41 25.41
CA ARG A 233 -9.95 14.35 24.32
C ARG A 233 -11.20 15.13 23.90
N ASP A 234 -10.99 16.29 23.27
CA ASP A 234 -12.07 17.07 22.66
C ASP A 234 -12.82 16.22 21.61
N PRO A 235 -14.16 16.04 21.73
CA PRO A 235 -14.96 15.25 20.79
C PRO A 235 -14.91 15.74 19.35
N ASP A 236 -14.61 17.03 19.14
CA ASP A 236 -14.55 17.64 17.81
C ASP A 236 -13.09 17.81 17.31
N SER A 237 -12.11 17.21 18.00
CA SER A 237 -10.69 17.28 17.59
C SER A 237 -10.38 16.60 16.26
N ILE A 238 -11.22 15.66 15.81
CA ILE A 238 -11.12 15.00 14.50
C ILE A 238 -12.26 15.52 13.63
N SER A 239 -11.91 16.25 12.56
CA SER A 239 -12.91 16.85 11.68
C SER A 239 -13.75 15.81 10.91
N ARG A 240 -14.99 16.16 10.60
CA ARG A 240 -15.87 15.35 9.73
C ARG A 240 -15.26 15.07 8.36
N ALA A 241 -14.50 16.01 7.81
CA ALA A 241 -13.80 15.82 6.55
C ALA A 241 -12.78 14.67 6.64
N CYS A 242 -12.01 14.61 7.73
CA CYS A 242 -11.05 13.52 7.98
C CYS A 242 -11.77 12.17 8.13
N ILE A 243 -12.87 12.13 8.89
CA ILE A 243 -13.69 10.92 9.08
C ILE A 243 -14.25 10.43 7.73
N LYS A 244 -14.76 11.34 6.89
CA LYS A 244 -15.28 10.98 5.56
C LYS A 244 -14.19 10.41 4.65
N THR A 245 -13.01 11.01 4.63
CA THR A 245 -11.85 10.48 3.89
C THR A 245 -11.43 9.11 4.42
N PHE A 246 -11.46 8.92 5.75
CA PHE A 246 -11.18 7.63 6.36
C PHE A 246 -12.18 6.56 5.94
N CYS A 247 -13.49 6.82 6.04
CA CYS A 247 -14.56 5.91 5.62
C CYS A 247 -14.37 5.42 4.18
N LYS A 248 -14.10 6.36 3.26
CA LYS A 248 -13.87 6.07 1.83
C LYS A 248 -12.65 5.16 1.58
N ASN A 249 -11.66 5.18 2.47
CA ASN A 249 -10.40 4.48 2.29
C ASN A 249 -10.15 3.36 3.31
N THR A 250 -11.16 2.92 4.07
CA THR A 250 -10.98 1.87 5.08
C THR A 250 -10.42 0.56 4.55
N ARG A 251 -10.74 0.20 3.30
CA ARG A 251 -10.17 -0.97 2.60
C ARG A 251 -8.72 -0.78 2.15
N LYS A 252 -8.21 0.45 2.23
CA LYS A 252 -6.95 0.91 1.64
C LYS A 252 -5.98 1.41 2.71
N LEU A 253 -6.29 1.24 4.00
CA LEU A 253 -5.42 1.68 5.09
C LEU A 253 -4.08 0.92 5.04
N LYS A 254 -3.00 1.64 5.35
CA LYS A 254 -1.67 1.04 5.52
C LYS A 254 -1.01 1.59 6.77
N VAL A 255 -0.32 0.72 7.50
CA VAL A 255 0.53 1.09 8.64
C VAL A 255 1.92 0.57 8.33
N CYS A 256 2.89 1.49 8.21
CA CYS A 256 4.27 1.18 7.91
C CYS A 256 5.12 1.39 9.17
N ARG A 257 5.76 0.34 9.67
CA ARG A 257 6.68 0.41 10.83
C ARG A 257 8.09 0.14 10.37
N TYR A 258 9.01 1.06 10.66
CA TYR A 258 10.38 0.98 10.13
C TYR A 258 11.37 0.66 11.24
N ARG A 259 12.35 -0.17 10.89
CA ARG A 259 13.52 -0.44 11.71
C ARG A 259 14.44 0.76 11.76
N SER A 260 15.13 0.95 12.89
CA SER A 260 16.17 1.97 13.03
C SER A 260 17.35 1.65 12.14
N MET A 261 18.17 2.67 11.83
CA MET A 261 19.41 2.44 11.11
C MET A 261 20.39 1.62 11.96
N GLU A 262 20.35 1.74 13.28
CA GLU A 262 21.16 0.92 14.20
C GLU A 262 20.80 -0.57 14.11
N GLU A 263 19.51 -0.90 14.18
CA GLU A 263 19.00 -2.26 13.99
C GLU A 263 19.31 -2.81 12.59
N GLU A 264 19.20 -1.98 11.56
CA GLU A 264 19.57 -2.34 10.18
C GLU A 264 21.08 -2.65 10.07
N PHE A 265 21.92 -1.89 10.79
CA PHE A 265 23.37 -1.94 10.63
C PHE A 265 24.00 -3.06 11.45
N SER A 266 23.47 -3.34 12.63
CA SER A 266 24.01 -4.29 13.60
C SER A 266 23.23 -5.60 13.68
N SER A 267 21.95 -5.62 13.32
CA SER A 267 21.10 -6.81 13.45
C SER A 267 20.10 -6.94 12.30
N PRO A 268 20.54 -6.97 11.03
CA PRO A 268 19.63 -7.04 9.90
C PRO A 268 18.76 -8.31 9.90
N VAL A 269 17.65 -8.27 9.17
CA VAL A 269 16.75 -9.39 8.93
C VAL A 269 17.46 -10.41 8.04
N LEU A 270 18.23 -11.31 8.68
CA LEU A 270 19.12 -12.26 8.01
C LEU A 270 18.42 -13.12 6.95
N SER A 271 17.13 -13.43 7.11
CA SER A 271 16.37 -14.18 6.12
C SER A 271 16.19 -13.40 4.81
N GLU A 272 15.91 -12.10 4.88
CA GLU A 272 15.76 -11.25 3.70
C GLU A 272 17.12 -10.98 3.06
N VAL A 273 18.14 -10.69 3.87
CA VAL A 273 19.50 -10.48 3.34
C VAL A 273 20.00 -11.71 2.56
N LYS A 274 19.79 -12.91 3.09
CA LYS A 274 20.16 -14.15 2.39
C LYS A 274 19.40 -14.33 1.08
N LYS A 275 18.11 -13.96 1.03
CA LYS A 275 17.33 -13.98 -0.22
C LYS A 275 17.92 -13.02 -1.25
N TYR A 276 18.23 -11.79 -0.85
CA TYR A 276 18.81 -10.80 -1.77
C TYR A 276 20.17 -11.23 -2.33
N PHE A 277 21.02 -11.89 -1.52
CA PHE A 277 22.28 -12.44 -2.02
C PHE A 277 22.11 -13.66 -2.94
N ALA A 278 21.06 -14.47 -2.72
CA ALA A 278 20.77 -15.65 -3.53
C ALA A 278 20.08 -15.31 -4.86
N ASP A 279 19.44 -14.14 -4.94
CA ASP A 279 18.77 -13.65 -6.14
C ASP A 279 19.75 -12.90 -7.06
N GLU A 280 20.03 -13.47 -8.23
CA GLU A 280 20.94 -12.88 -9.23
C GLU A 280 20.49 -11.49 -9.69
N ASP A 281 19.18 -11.20 -9.69
CA ASP A 281 18.66 -9.91 -10.11
C ASP A 281 18.73 -8.84 -9.02
N SER A 282 18.83 -9.22 -7.74
CA SER A 282 18.83 -8.30 -6.60
C SER A 282 20.17 -8.20 -5.88
N CYS A 283 21.09 -9.15 -6.09
CA CYS A 283 22.34 -9.24 -5.35
C CYS A 283 23.21 -7.98 -5.50
N PHE A 284 23.13 -7.29 -6.64
CA PHE A 284 23.84 -6.03 -6.89
C PHE A 284 23.52 -4.98 -5.82
N ALA A 285 22.26 -4.92 -5.36
CA ALA A 285 21.80 -3.92 -4.41
C ALA A 285 22.40 -4.16 -3.02
N MET A 286 22.47 -5.43 -2.59
CA MET A 286 23.18 -5.79 -1.37
C MET A 286 24.67 -5.52 -1.45
N ASN A 287 25.29 -5.79 -2.61
CA ASN A 287 26.69 -5.46 -2.83
C ASN A 287 26.94 -3.96 -2.66
N PHE A 288 26.20 -3.09 -3.36
CA PHE A 288 26.34 -1.65 -3.20
C PHE A 288 26.04 -1.18 -1.78
N TYR A 289 25.00 -1.72 -1.13
CA TYR A 289 24.69 -1.36 0.25
C TYR A 289 25.88 -1.64 1.19
N VAL A 290 26.46 -2.84 1.13
CA VAL A 290 27.62 -3.23 1.96
C VAL A 290 28.85 -2.41 1.59
N LEU A 291 29.11 -2.18 0.30
CA LEU A 291 30.28 -1.43 -0.16
C LEU A 291 30.20 0.04 0.24
N LEU A 292 29.03 0.68 0.20
CA LEU A 292 28.87 2.07 0.63
C LEU A 292 29.10 2.24 2.14
N ARG A 293 28.75 1.24 2.96
CA ARG A 293 29.12 1.20 4.38
C ARG A 293 30.63 0.98 4.56
N ALA A 294 31.21 0.09 3.76
CA ALA A 294 32.65 -0.17 3.79
C ALA A 294 33.48 1.06 3.42
N VAL A 295 33.01 1.86 2.45
CA VAL A 295 33.59 3.17 2.07
C VAL A 295 33.65 4.09 3.29
N ASP A 296 32.56 4.21 4.05
CA ASP A 296 32.53 5.09 5.23
C ASP A 296 33.46 4.61 6.34
N ARG A 297 33.59 3.30 6.52
CA ARG A 297 34.54 2.68 7.46
C ARG A 297 35.99 2.94 7.07
N LEU A 298 36.32 2.78 5.79
CA LEU A 298 37.65 3.10 5.27
C LEU A 298 37.94 4.59 5.43
N ALA A 299 36.98 5.44 5.10
CA ALA A 299 37.13 6.89 5.23
C ALA A 299 37.36 7.33 6.68
N ALA A 300 36.73 6.67 7.65
CA ALA A 300 36.99 6.92 9.07
C ALA A 300 38.42 6.52 9.49
N ASN A 301 38.96 5.44 8.93
CA ASN A 301 40.29 4.93 9.28
C ASN A 301 41.43 5.71 8.61
N TYR A 302 41.24 6.11 7.35
CA TYR A 302 42.28 6.74 6.53
C TYR A 302 42.07 8.25 6.29
N SER A 303 40.98 8.83 6.82
CA SER A 303 40.60 10.23 6.65
C SER A 303 40.43 10.67 5.18
N ARG A 304 40.16 9.73 4.27
CA ARG A 304 39.89 9.98 2.85
C ARG A 304 39.01 8.87 2.25
N LEU A 305 38.26 9.18 1.19
CA LEU A 305 37.50 8.16 0.44
C LEU A 305 38.46 7.27 -0.38
N PRO A 306 38.07 6.03 -0.68
CA PRO A 306 38.86 5.15 -1.55
C PRO A 306 38.86 5.66 -3.00
N GLY A 307 40.00 5.54 -3.67
CA GLY A 307 40.16 5.85 -5.09
C GLY A 307 40.28 7.33 -5.45
N ILE A 308 40.40 8.24 -4.47
CA ILE A 308 40.64 9.68 -4.71
C ILE A 308 41.95 9.91 -5.50
N PHE A 309 42.98 9.13 -5.22
CA PHE A 309 44.29 9.24 -5.87
C PHE A 309 44.53 8.04 -6.77
N ASP A 310 44.74 8.29 -8.07
CA ASP A 310 44.98 7.22 -9.06
C ASP A 310 46.12 6.28 -8.68
N SER A 311 47.17 6.81 -8.03
CA SER A 311 48.32 6.04 -7.56
C SER A 311 48.01 5.07 -6.42
N GLU A 312 46.91 5.28 -5.70
CA GLU A 312 46.54 4.53 -4.50
C GLU A 312 45.39 3.54 -4.75
N ILE A 313 44.76 3.54 -5.93
CA ILE A 313 43.66 2.63 -6.29
C ILE A 313 44.06 1.16 -6.07
N GLY A 314 45.28 0.79 -6.45
CA GLY A 314 45.79 -0.57 -6.27
C GLY A 314 45.88 -1.01 -4.80
N GLU A 315 46.06 -0.07 -3.87
CA GLU A 315 46.05 -0.34 -2.42
C GLU A 315 44.65 -0.19 -1.80
N ASP A 316 43.81 0.68 -2.36
CA ASP A 316 42.47 0.95 -1.84
C ASP A 316 41.49 -0.18 -2.12
N VAL A 317 41.61 -0.88 -3.26
CA VAL A 317 40.78 -2.06 -3.57
C VAL A 317 40.87 -3.15 -2.49
N PRO A 318 42.07 -3.65 -2.11
CA PRO A 318 42.17 -4.65 -1.04
C PRO A 318 41.73 -4.10 0.32
N ARG A 319 42.01 -2.83 0.64
CA ARG A 319 41.53 -2.20 1.89
C ARG A 319 40.00 -2.09 1.95
N LEU A 320 39.35 -1.73 0.84
CA LEU A 320 37.89 -1.67 0.76
C LEU A 320 37.28 -3.07 0.92
N LYS A 321 37.90 -4.08 0.33
CA LYS A 321 37.50 -5.48 0.51
C LYS A 321 37.58 -5.93 1.97
N GLU A 322 38.67 -5.62 2.66
CA GLU A 322 38.81 -5.90 4.10
C GLU A 322 37.74 -5.19 4.94
N ALA A 323 37.49 -3.91 4.66
CA ALA A 323 36.42 -3.14 5.31
C ALA A 323 35.03 -3.75 5.04
N ALA A 324 34.76 -4.21 3.82
CA ALA A 324 33.49 -4.81 3.44
C ALA A 324 33.27 -6.19 4.10
N VAL A 325 34.32 -7.02 4.20
CA VAL A 325 34.27 -8.27 4.98
C VAL A 325 33.99 -8.01 6.45
N SER A 326 34.58 -6.94 7.01
CA SER A 326 34.29 -6.51 8.38
C SER A 326 32.83 -6.08 8.55
N VAL A 327 32.26 -5.31 7.60
CA VAL A 327 30.83 -4.93 7.61
C VAL A 327 29.92 -6.17 7.57
N LEU A 328 30.22 -7.14 6.69
CA LEU A 328 29.47 -8.39 6.60
C LEU A 328 29.54 -9.18 7.91
N SER A 329 30.70 -9.22 8.57
CA SER A 329 30.84 -9.87 9.87
C SER A 329 29.97 -9.22 10.94
N ASP A 330 29.92 -7.88 10.98
CA ASP A 330 29.07 -7.14 11.93
C ASP A 330 27.58 -7.36 11.67
N MET A 331 27.19 -7.53 10.41
CA MET A 331 25.83 -7.87 9.99
C MET A 331 25.47 -9.35 10.23
N GLY A 332 26.39 -10.19 10.72
CA GLY A 332 26.16 -11.61 10.95
C GLY A 332 26.21 -12.49 9.69
N LEU A 333 26.82 -12.00 8.61
CA LEU A 333 26.87 -12.62 7.27
C LEU A 333 28.25 -13.19 6.96
N LYS A 334 28.82 -13.95 7.89
CA LYS A 334 30.13 -14.58 7.70
C LYS A 334 30.07 -15.59 6.54
N GLY A 335 30.94 -15.39 5.54
CA GLY A 335 31.05 -16.28 4.38
C GLY A 335 30.28 -15.84 3.13
N SER A 336 29.53 -14.74 3.19
CA SER A 336 28.98 -14.10 1.98
C SER A 336 30.10 -13.48 1.15
N SER A 337 30.13 -13.76 -0.15
CA SER A 337 31.07 -13.15 -1.09
C SER A 337 30.45 -11.92 -1.74
N LEU A 338 31.25 -10.85 -1.87
CA LEU A 338 30.91 -9.68 -2.67
C LEU A 338 31.51 -9.82 -4.06
N SER A 339 30.95 -9.11 -5.03
CA SER A 339 31.51 -9.00 -6.38
C SER A 339 32.82 -8.22 -6.33
N GLU A 340 33.92 -8.85 -6.76
CA GLU A 340 35.23 -8.20 -6.89
C GLU A 340 35.19 -7.05 -7.89
N ASP A 341 34.41 -7.19 -8.97
CA ASP A 341 34.23 -6.14 -9.97
C ASP A 341 33.56 -4.91 -9.35
N LEU A 342 32.54 -5.10 -8.50
CA LEU A 342 31.89 -3.99 -7.81
C LEU A 342 32.78 -3.34 -6.75
N ILE A 343 33.67 -4.10 -6.09
CA ILE A 343 34.67 -3.53 -5.17
C ILE A 343 35.61 -2.59 -5.95
N ALA A 344 36.17 -3.07 -7.06
CA ALA A 344 37.04 -2.27 -7.90
C ALA A 344 36.32 -1.03 -8.45
N GLU A 345 35.06 -1.19 -8.85
CA GLU A 345 34.25 -0.12 -9.41
C GLU A 345 33.88 0.95 -8.37
N VAL A 346 33.57 0.58 -7.13
CA VAL A 346 33.32 1.53 -6.03
C VAL A 346 34.59 2.32 -5.68
N CYS A 347 35.78 1.71 -5.76
CA CYS A 347 37.03 2.48 -5.70
C CYS A 347 37.15 3.43 -6.90
N ARG A 348 36.88 2.96 -8.12
CA ARG A 348 36.93 3.79 -9.34
C ARG A 348 35.98 5.00 -9.29
N PHE A 349 34.84 4.87 -8.61
CA PHE A 349 33.91 5.97 -8.40
C PHE A 349 34.51 7.13 -7.60
N ALA A 350 35.51 6.87 -6.75
CA ALA A 350 36.27 7.90 -6.04
C ALA A 350 35.44 8.94 -5.26
N GLY A 351 34.21 8.59 -4.85
CA GLY A 351 33.29 9.52 -4.20
C GLY A 351 32.67 10.58 -5.11
N ALA A 352 32.78 10.43 -6.43
CA ALA A 352 32.20 11.37 -7.39
C ALA A 352 30.68 11.46 -7.24
N GLU A 353 30.13 12.67 -7.31
CA GLU A 353 28.69 12.90 -7.38
C GLU A 353 28.31 13.21 -8.83
N ILE A 354 27.85 12.20 -9.56
CA ILE A 354 27.55 12.31 -10.98
C ILE A 354 26.14 12.89 -11.15
N HIS A 355 26.04 14.04 -11.84
CA HIS A 355 24.80 14.82 -11.88
C HIS A 355 23.53 14.03 -12.28
N PRO A 356 23.52 13.22 -13.35
CA PRO A 356 22.36 12.37 -13.66
C PRO A 356 21.94 11.42 -12.54
N VAL A 357 22.89 10.83 -11.81
CA VAL A 357 22.62 9.91 -10.69
C VAL A 357 22.06 10.69 -9.51
N ALA A 358 22.68 11.82 -9.17
CA ALA A 358 22.19 12.71 -8.11
C ALA A 358 20.78 13.22 -8.41
N ALA A 359 20.49 13.59 -9.66
CA ALA A 359 19.16 14.02 -10.10
C ALA A 359 18.12 12.89 -9.97
N PHE A 360 18.46 11.67 -10.36
CA PHE A 360 17.59 10.50 -10.20
C PHE A 360 17.28 10.23 -8.71
N ILE A 361 18.31 10.20 -7.86
CA ILE A 361 18.16 10.00 -6.42
C ILE A 361 17.36 11.14 -5.78
N GLY A 362 17.56 12.38 -6.21
CA GLY A 362 16.77 13.53 -5.79
C GLY A 362 15.28 13.40 -6.17
N GLY A 363 14.98 12.86 -7.35
CA GLY A 363 13.62 12.53 -7.77
C GLY A 363 12.96 11.50 -6.87
N VAL A 364 13.65 10.40 -6.57
CA VAL A 364 13.14 9.36 -5.66
C VAL A 364 12.93 9.93 -4.26
N ALA A 365 13.95 10.58 -3.68
CA ALA A 365 13.89 11.11 -2.33
C ALA A 365 12.80 12.19 -2.15
N SER A 366 12.65 13.09 -3.12
CA SER A 366 11.61 14.13 -3.07
C SER A 366 10.21 13.54 -3.12
N GLN A 367 9.98 12.52 -3.95
CA GLN A 367 8.70 11.82 -3.99
C GLN A 367 8.40 11.13 -2.64
N GLU A 368 9.37 10.48 -2.01
CA GLU A 368 9.18 9.89 -0.68
C GLU A 368 8.84 10.95 0.39
N VAL A 369 9.50 12.11 0.35
CA VAL A 369 9.16 13.23 1.23
C VAL A 369 7.71 13.70 0.99
N ILE A 370 7.26 13.82 -0.26
CA ILE A 370 5.87 14.18 -0.59
C ILE A 370 4.89 13.16 0.01
N LYS A 371 5.16 11.85 -0.12
CA LYS A 371 4.30 10.81 0.47
C LYS A 371 4.21 10.95 1.99
N LEU A 372 5.35 11.15 2.66
CA LEU A 372 5.43 11.28 4.12
C LEU A 372 4.72 12.53 4.64
N VAL A 373 4.83 13.67 3.93
CA VAL A 373 4.19 14.93 4.31
C VAL A 373 2.68 14.89 4.05
N THR A 374 2.28 14.39 2.88
CA THR A 374 0.86 14.34 2.50
C THR A 374 0.10 13.20 3.17
N LYS A 375 0.81 12.19 3.68
CA LYS A 375 0.23 10.92 4.17
C LYS A 375 -0.63 10.24 3.09
N GLN A 376 -0.24 10.42 1.82
CA GLN A 376 -0.83 9.79 0.65
C GLN A 376 0.22 8.92 -0.03
N PHE A 377 -0.25 7.81 -0.62
CA PHE A 377 0.59 6.72 -1.12
C PHE A 377 1.43 6.05 -0.02
N VAL A 378 1.97 4.87 -0.35
CA VAL A 378 2.81 4.10 0.59
C VAL A 378 4.28 4.51 0.38
N PRO A 379 4.98 5.01 1.41
CA PRO A 379 6.41 5.27 1.32
C PRO A 379 7.22 3.96 1.26
N LEU A 380 8.42 4.03 0.67
CA LEU A 380 9.34 2.90 0.53
C LEU A 380 9.64 2.26 1.88
N ASN A 381 9.43 0.95 2.00
CA ASN A 381 9.73 0.20 3.22
C ASN A 381 11.17 -0.33 3.19
N GLY A 382 12.12 0.46 3.71
CA GLY A 382 13.52 0.07 3.84
C GLY A 382 14.47 0.98 3.07
N THR A 383 15.53 0.39 2.51
CA THR A 383 16.63 1.10 1.84
C THR A 383 16.54 0.87 0.33
N PHE A 384 16.27 1.92 -0.43
CA PHE A 384 16.31 1.89 -1.89
C PHE A 384 17.75 2.03 -2.38
N ILE A 385 18.15 1.19 -3.32
CA ILE A 385 19.45 1.19 -3.98
C ILE A 385 19.26 1.29 -5.49
N PHE A 386 20.00 2.19 -6.12
CA PHE A 386 20.07 2.35 -7.56
C PHE A 386 21.44 1.93 -8.09
N ASN A 387 21.44 1.14 -9.17
CA ASN A 387 22.62 0.78 -9.94
C ASN A 387 22.52 1.43 -11.33
N GLY A 388 23.26 2.51 -11.52
CA GLY A 388 23.36 3.23 -12.78
C GLY A 388 24.26 2.58 -13.83
N ILE A 389 24.98 1.49 -13.50
CA ILE A 389 25.74 0.70 -14.47
C ILE A 389 24.75 -0.07 -15.36
N ASP A 390 23.79 -0.76 -14.74
CA ASP A 390 22.82 -1.63 -15.42
C ASP A 390 21.40 -1.03 -15.48
N LEU A 391 21.21 0.19 -14.96
CA LEU A 391 19.93 0.87 -14.84
C LEU A 391 18.87 0.07 -14.06
N LYS A 392 19.31 -0.67 -13.03
CA LYS A 392 18.45 -1.44 -12.13
C LYS A 392 18.29 -0.75 -10.78
N SER A 393 17.21 -1.05 -10.07
CA SER A 393 17.00 -0.58 -8.70
C SER A 393 16.28 -1.61 -7.86
N GLN A 394 16.53 -1.63 -6.55
CA GLN A 394 15.92 -2.56 -5.62
C GLN A 394 15.65 -1.87 -4.27
N VAL A 395 14.56 -2.25 -3.61
CA VAL A 395 14.27 -1.87 -2.22
C VAL A 395 14.63 -3.02 -1.31
N LEU A 396 15.49 -2.75 -0.34
CA LEU A 396 15.98 -3.72 0.63
C LEU A 396 15.23 -3.54 1.97
N ALA A 397 14.51 -4.57 2.39
CA ALA A 397 13.89 -4.66 3.70
C ALA A 397 14.89 -5.33 4.67
N LEU A 398 15.76 -4.50 5.25
CA LEU A 398 16.95 -4.92 5.98
C LEU A 398 16.76 -5.03 7.48
#